data_AF-A0A9D5QBI6-F1
#
_entry.id   AF-A0A9D5QBI6-F1
#
_cell.length_a   1.000
_cell.length_b   1.000
_cell.length_c   1.000
_cell.angle_alpha   90.00
_cell.angle_beta   90.00
_cell.angle_gamma   90.00
#
_symmetry.space_group_name_H-M   'P 1'
#
loop_
_entity.id
_entity.type
_entity.pdbx_description
1 polymer ?
#
loop_
_entity_poly.entity_id
_entity_poly.type
_entity_poly.pdbx_seq_one_letter_code
_entity_poly.pdbx_strand_id
1 'polypeptide(L)'
;MQTKNTTNQISSSTAFQHDLLPSFTFSSPRVLIAAGMTILLVFFGGLGTLSAIAEVTGAVIAGGEVKVESERKIVQHLEGGIVKEIRVRDGDRVKRGVPLIILEGTRIVASCKRLRKQLNAKLALQARLTAEMNVLATIAWPHELLSQADSSQIRELISCEKKIFYSRRKALQGQVELYNARIQQIVQKIDGLKRQLQAEETIYGTLKEELSAKEKLYDKRYIEKSHVLELRRKVAVSDGKRGMYVGSLAEAREKIAELK
;
A
#
# COMPACT_ATOMS: atom_id res chain seq x y z
N MET A 1 -78.38 -10.30 -20.57
CA MET A 1 -79.79 -9.93 -20.27
C MET A 1 -79.86 -8.41 -20.26
N GLN A 2 -80.80 -7.68 -20.84
CA GLN A 2 -82.04 -7.95 -21.57
C GLN A 2 -82.39 -6.62 -22.28
N THR A 3 -82.57 -6.66 -23.60
CA THR A 3 -83.82 -6.31 -24.32
C THR A 3 -84.50 -5.01 -23.90
N LYS A 4 -84.65 -4.06 -24.83
CA LYS A 4 -85.89 -3.28 -24.91
C LYS A 4 -86.32 -3.15 -26.36
N ASN A 5 -87.49 -3.72 -26.61
CA ASN A 5 -88.23 -3.74 -27.85
C ASN A 5 -89.51 -2.91 -27.62
N THR A 6 -89.94 -2.25 -28.70
CA THR A 6 -91.34 -2.01 -29.06
C THR A 6 -92.16 -0.92 -28.37
N THR A 7 -92.28 0.17 -29.13
CA THR A 7 -93.39 1.12 -29.29
C THR A 7 -94.78 0.47 -29.46
N ASN A 8 -95.81 1.03 -28.81
CA ASN A 8 -97.20 0.95 -29.29
C ASN A 8 -98.00 2.17 -28.78
N GLN A 9 -98.39 3.09 -29.68
CA GLN A 9 -99.75 3.35 -30.22
C GLN A 9 -100.79 3.77 -29.15
N ILE A 10 -101.21 5.05 -29.08
CA ILE A 10 -102.07 5.87 -29.98
C ILE A 10 -103.56 5.50 -29.89
N SER A 11 -104.35 6.49 -29.41
CA SER A 11 -105.79 6.76 -29.69
C SER A 11 -106.82 5.78 -29.11
N SER A 12 -108.02 6.14 -28.64
CA SER A 12 -108.88 7.30 -28.88
C SER A 12 -110.17 7.19 -28.03
N SER A 13 -110.76 8.34 -27.66
CA SER A 13 -112.20 8.66 -27.82
C SER A 13 -113.24 7.86 -26.98
N THR A 14 -113.90 8.50 -26.00
CA THR A 14 -115.29 9.08 -26.00
C THR A 14 -116.10 8.37 -24.89
N ALA A 15 -117.04 8.92 -24.13
CA ALA A 15 -117.89 10.09 -24.29
C ALA A 15 -118.63 10.40 -22.96
N PHE A 16 -118.84 11.70 -22.70
CA PHE A 16 -120.01 12.37 -22.09
C PHE A 16 -120.58 11.98 -20.71
N GLN A 17 -120.52 12.93 -19.76
CA GLN A 17 -121.70 13.44 -19.01
C GLN A 17 -121.35 14.77 -18.30
N HIS A 18 -121.78 15.91 -18.86
CA HIS A 18 -122.95 16.74 -18.49
C HIS A 18 -122.77 17.65 -17.25
N ASP A 19 -122.95 18.94 -17.53
CA ASP A 19 -123.43 20.02 -16.65
C ASP A 19 -122.51 20.62 -15.57
N LEU A 20 -121.95 21.79 -15.88
CA LEU A 20 -122.46 23.10 -15.43
C LEU A 20 -121.34 24.15 -15.63
N LEU A 21 -121.40 24.90 -16.74
CA LEU A 21 -120.58 26.09 -16.96
C LEU A 21 -121.28 27.31 -16.36
N PRO A 22 -120.71 28.00 -15.35
CA PRO A 22 -120.97 29.42 -15.17
C PRO A 22 -120.11 30.23 -16.14
N SER A 23 -120.77 31.10 -16.89
CA SER A 23 -120.23 32.05 -17.88
C SER A 23 -118.92 32.74 -17.45
N PHE A 24 -117.87 32.60 -18.26
CA PHE A 24 -116.73 33.52 -18.26
C PHE A 24 -117.22 34.91 -18.70
N THR A 25 -117.46 35.79 -17.74
CA THR A 25 -117.63 37.22 -18.00
C THR A 25 -116.24 37.85 -18.08
N PHE A 26 -115.84 38.28 -19.28
CA PHE A 26 -114.73 39.22 -19.44
C PHE A 26 -115.28 40.64 -19.32
N SER A 27 -114.77 41.47 -18.40
CA SER A 27 -114.59 42.91 -18.65
C SER A 27 -113.99 43.68 -17.47
N SER A 28 -112.66 43.72 -17.42
CA SER A 28 -111.91 44.95 -17.13
C SER A 28 -110.48 44.78 -17.67
N PRO A 29 -110.10 45.41 -18.81
CA PRO A 29 -108.78 45.26 -19.43
C PRO A 29 -107.60 45.56 -18.49
N ARG A 30 -107.83 46.33 -17.43
CA ARG A 30 -106.83 46.72 -16.43
C ARG A 30 -106.43 45.58 -15.48
N VAL A 31 -107.33 44.63 -15.18
CA VAL A 31 -107.05 43.55 -14.23
C VAL A 31 -106.21 42.44 -14.85
N LEU A 32 -106.40 42.16 -16.15
CA LEU A 32 -105.58 41.17 -16.89
C LEU A 32 -104.15 41.68 -17.12
N ILE A 33 -103.99 42.96 -17.47
CA ILE A 33 -102.67 43.60 -17.62
C ILE A 33 -101.97 43.67 -16.25
N ALA A 34 -102.70 43.98 -15.17
CA ALA A 34 -102.15 43.95 -13.83
C ALA A 34 -101.71 42.54 -13.42
N ALA A 35 -102.50 41.49 -13.67
CA ALA A 35 -102.13 40.11 -13.35
C ALA A 35 -100.90 39.64 -14.14
N GLY A 36 -100.82 39.98 -15.44
CA GLY A 36 -99.65 39.68 -16.27
C GLY A 36 -98.40 40.43 -15.82
N MET A 37 -98.53 41.70 -15.43
CA MET A 37 -97.41 42.51 -14.94
C MET A 37 -96.92 42.03 -13.58
N THR A 38 -97.82 41.58 -12.68
CA THR A 38 -97.44 40.97 -11.39
C THR A 38 -96.67 39.67 -11.59
N ILE A 39 -97.07 38.80 -12.52
CA ILE A 39 -96.33 37.59 -12.85
C ILE A 39 -94.93 37.91 -13.38
N LEU A 40 -94.82 38.91 -14.26
CA LEU A 40 -93.53 39.33 -14.80
C LEU A 40 -92.61 39.88 -13.70
N LEU A 41 -93.16 40.68 -12.79
CA LEU A 41 -92.44 41.25 -11.65
C LEU A 41 -91.98 40.17 -10.66
N VAL A 42 -92.81 39.17 -10.39
CA VAL A 42 -92.44 38.03 -9.53
C VAL A 42 -91.39 37.15 -10.20
N PHE A 43 -91.49 36.93 -11.52
CA PHE A 43 -90.52 36.09 -12.25
C PHE A 43 -89.16 36.77 -12.34
N PHE A 44 -89.10 38.04 -12.77
CA PHE A 44 -87.87 38.80 -12.83
C PHE A 44 -87.33 39.16 -11.45
N GLY A 45 -88.20 39.50 -10.49
CA GLY A 45 -87.82 39.77 -9.11
C GLY A 45 -87.29 38.51 -8.42
N GLY A 46 -87.95 37.37 -8.61
CA GLY A 46 -87.54 36.09 -8.04
C GLY A 46 -86.22 35.58 -8.61
N LEU A 47 -86.08 35.54 -9.94
CA LEU A 47 -84.84 35.10 -10.60
C LEU A 47 -83.69 36.08 -10.41
N GLY A 48 -83.97 37.39 -10.40
CA GLY A 48 -82.98 38.43 -10.12
C GLY A 48 -82.45 38.32 -8.70
N THR A 49 -83.35 38.11 -7.72
CA THR A 49 -82.96 37.91 -6.31
C THR A 49 -82.19 36.61 -6.13
N LEU A 50 -82.61 35.52 -6.77
CA LEU A 50 -81.87 34.24 -6.75
C LEU A 50 -80.48 34.35 -7.38
N SER A 51 -80.32 35.08 -8.48
CA SER A 51 -79.02 35.29 -9.12
C SER A 51 -78.09 36.18 -8.32
N ALA A 52 -78.63 37.19 -7.61
CA ALA A 52 -77.84 38.07 -6.76
C ALA A 52 -77.31 37.37 -5.49
N ILE A 53 -78.02 36.35 -4.99
CA ILE A 53 -77.63 35.59 -3.80
C ILE A 53 -76.78 34.35 -4.16
N ALA A 54 -76.85 33.89 -5.42
CA ALA A 54 -76.08 32.74 -5.89
C ALA A 54 -74.59 33.08 -6.05
N GLU A 55 -73.83 33.01 -4.95
CA GLU A 55 -72.37 33.00 -5.00
C GLU A 55 -71.88 31.69 -5.61
N VAL A 56 -71.21 31.78 -6.76
CA VAL A 56 -70.58 30.63 -7.42
C VAL A 56 -69.25 30.32 -6.74
N THR A 57 -69.28 29.42 -5.76
CA THR A 57 -68.07 28.93 -5.08
C THR A 57 -67.31 27.97 -6.00
N GLY A 58 -66.48 28.54 -6.89
CA GLY A 58 -65.55 27.77 -7.71
C GLY A 58 -64.30 27.40 -6.92
N ALA A 59 -64.20 26.15 -6.47
CA ALA A 59 -62.93 25.60 -6.00
C ALA A 59 -62.05 25.24 -7.21
N VAL A 60 -61.12 26.14 -7.59
CA VAL A 60 -60.13 25.84 -8.62
C VAL A 60 -59.05 24.94 -8.01
N ILE A 61 -59.14 23.65 -8.29
CA ILE A 61 -58.07 22.69 -7.96
C ILE A 61 -57.03 22.78 -9.07
N ALA A 62 -56.04 23.66 -8.91
CA ALA A 62 -54.87 23.67 -9.77
C ALA A 62 -53.91 22.55 -9.32
N GLY A 63 -53.90 21.43 -10.04
CA GLY A 63 -52.91 20.39 -9.83
C GLY A 63 -51.52 20.90 -10.19
N GLY A 64 -50.72 21.27 -9.19
CA GLY A 64 -49.30 21.57 -9.37
C GLY A 64 -48.47 20.30 -9.22
N GLU A 65 -47.76 19.89 -10.29
CA GLU A 65 -46.79 18.81 -10.24
C GLU A 65 -45.37 19.40 -10.19
N VAL A 66 -44.64 19.14 -9.10
CA VAL A 66 -43.23 19.54 -8.96
C VAL A 66 -42.38 18.51 -9.68
N LYS A 67 -42.07 18.76 -10.96
CA LYS A 67 -41.15 17.92 -11.71
C LYS A 67 -39.71 18.41 -11.50
N VAL A 68 -38.85 17.52 -11.01
CA VAL A 68 -37.43 17.83 -10.84
C VAL A 68 -36.76 17.86 -12.23
N GLU A 69 -36.34 19.04 -12.68
CA GLU A 69 -35.65 19.22 -13.98
C GLU A 69 -34.19 18.76 -13.95
N SER A 70 -33.62 18.57 -12.75
CA SER A 70 -32.23 18.14 -12.59
C SER A 70 -32.09 16.62 -12.61
N GLU A 71 -31.11 16.13 -13.38
CA GLU A 71 -30.70 14.72 -13.35
C GLU A 71 -30.34 14.29 -11.92
N ARG A 72 -31.06 13.30 -11.40
CA ARG A 72 -30.75 12.69 -10.10
C ARG A 72 -29.40 11.97 -10.20
N LYS A 73 -28.41 12.43 -9.45
CA LYS A 73 -27.09 11.77 -9.35
C LYS A 73 -27.07 10.84 -8.14
N ILE A 74 -26.83 9.56 -8.38
CA ILE A 74 -26.68 8.55 -7.33
C ILE A 74 -25.24 8.65 -6.79
N VAL A 75 -25.10 8.89 -5.48
CA VAL A 75 -23.80 8.91 -4.81
C VAL A 75 -23.56 7.52 -4.20
N GLN A 76 -22.60 6.79 -4.75
CA GLN A 76 -22.23 5.46 -4.29
C GLN A 76 -20.73 5.42 -3.92
N HIS A 77 -20.39 4.71 -2.83
CA HIS A 77 -18.98 4.47 -2.50
C HIS A 77 -18.36 3.50 -3.52
N LEU A 78 -17.07 3.65 -3.83
CA LEU A 78 -16.39 2.77 -4.79
C LEU A 78 -16.02 1.40 -4.21
N GLU A 79 -15.71 1.32 -2.91
CA GLU A 79 -15.11 0.11 -2.30
C GLU A 79 -16.05 -0.75 -1.45
N GLY A 80 -17.16 -0.21 -0.94
CA GLY A 80 -17.89 -0.87 0.16
C GLY A 80 -17.52 -0.30 1.53
N GLY A 81 -18.31 -0.63 2.55
CA GLY A 81 -17.91 -0.37 3.94
C GLY A 81 -19.07 -0.42 4.93
N ILE A 82 -18.72 -0.52 6.21
CA ILE A 82 -19.68 -0.35 7.30
C ILE A 82 -19.91 1.15 7.49
N VAL A 83 -21.15 1.60 7.48
CA VAL A 83 -21.48 3.01 7.74
C VAL A 83 -21.30 3.29 9.23
N LYS A 84 -20.44 4.26 9.56
CA LYS A 84 -20.20 4.72 10.93
C LYS A 84 -21.16 5.85 11.30
N GLU A 85 -21.35 6.81 10.40
CA GLU A 85 -22.13 8.02 10.65
C GLU A 85 -22.76 8.52 9.34
N ILE A 86 -24.04 8.88 9.37
CA ILE A 86 -24.73 9.56 8.27
C ILE A 86 -24.94 11.02 8.71
N ARG A 87 -24.43 11.97 7.93
CA ARG A 87 -24.37 13.41 8.29
C ARG A 87 -25.46 14.26 7.67
N VAL A 88 -26.39 13.65 6.95
CA VAL A 88 -27.42 14.33 6.18
C VAL A 88 -28.75 13.61 6.31
N ARG A 89 -29.83 14.36 6.20
CA ARG A 89 -31.22 13.86 6.20
C ARG A 89 -31.90 14.21 4.89
N ASP A 90 -33.01 13.54 4.62
CA ASP A 90 -33.81 13.81 3.44
C ASP A 90 -34.30 15.27 3.44
N GLY A 91 -34.06 15.98 2.33
CA GLY A 91 -34.38 17.39 2.18
C GLY A 91 -33.24 18.37 2.53
N ASP A 92 -32.12 17.89 3.08
CA ASP A 92 -30.98 18.75 3.40
C ASP A 92 -30.28 19.28 2.13
N ARG A 93 -29.98 20.59 2.12
CA ARG A 93 -29.22 21.22 1.04
C ARG A 93 -27.72 21.02 1.28
N VAL A 94 -27.06 20.26 0.41
CA VAL A 94 -25.63 19.94 0.52
C VAL A 94 -24.80 20.65 -0.56
N LYS A 95 -23.60 21.09 -0.19
CA LYS A 95 -22.60 21.66 -1.13
C LYS A 95 -21.59 20.59 -1.54
N ARG A 96 -20.95 20.78 -2.70
CA ARG A 96 -19.87 19.89 -3.16
C ARG A 96 -18.72 19.85 -2.15
N GLY A 97 -18.22 18.66 -1.86
CA GLY A 97 -17.11 18.42 -0.93
C GLY A 97 -17.53 18.22 0.53
N VAL A 98 -18.82 18.38 0.86
CA VAL A 98 -19.32 18.07 2.20
C VAL A 98 -19.43 16.55 2.37
N PRO A 99 -18.84 15.96 3.44
CA PRO A 99 -18.96 14.53 3.70
C PRO A 99 -20.40 14.18 4.08
N LEU A 100 -21.05 13.34 3.26
CA LEU A 100 -22.43 12.90 3.47
C LEU A 100 -22.50 11.68 4.41
N ILE A 101 -21.56 10.75 4.24
CA ILE A 101 -21.48 9.49 5.00
C ILE A 101 -20.02 9.29 5.42
N ILE A 102 -19.80 8.88 6.66
CA ILE A 102 -18.50 8.42 7.16
C ILE A 102 -18.55 6.89 7.28
N LEU A 103 -17.62 6.24 6.61
CA LEU A 103 -17.43 4.79 6.71
C LEU A 103 -16.49 4.45 7.87
N GLU A 104 -16.71 3.29 8.48
CA GLU A 104 -15.82 2.77 9.52
C GLU A 104 -14.50 2.30 8.91
N GLY A 105 -13.42 3.02 9.23
CA GLY A 105 -12.10 2.80 8.64
C GLY A 105 -11.20 1.82 9.40
N THR A 106 -11.67 1.09 10.41
CA THR A 106 -10.80 0.34 11.35
C THR A 106 -9.83 -0.61 10.62
N ARG A 107 -10.33 -1.38 9.64
CA ARG A 107 -9.49 -2.28 8.80
C ARG A 107 -8.50 -1.53 7.92
N ILE A 108 -8.92 -0.42 7.31
CA ILE A 108 -8.08 0.40 6.42
C ILE A 108 -6.96 1.08 7.23
N VAL A 109 -7.29 1.63 8.40
CA VAL A 109 -6.34 2.24 9.33
C VAL A 109 -5.33 1.21 9.83
N ALA A 110 -5.77 0.01 10.19
CA ALA A 110 -4.86 -1.08 10.57
C ALA A 110 -3.91 -1.48 9.43
N SER A 111 -4.43 -1.61 8.19
CA SER A 111 -3.62 -1.88 7.00
C SER A 111 -2.60 -0.78 6.71
N CYS A 112 -3.02 0.49 6.79
CA CYS A 112 -2.13 1.64 6.61
C CYS A 112 -1.02 1.68 7.67
N LYS A 113 -1.36 1.44 8.95
CA LYS A 113 -0.37 1.33 10.04
C LYS A 113 0.62 0.19 9.79
N ARG A 114 0.15 -0.97 9.34
CA ARG A 114 1.01 -2.12 9.01
C ARG A 114 1.98 -1.80 7.87
N LEU A 115 1.47 -1.22 6.78
CA LEU A 115 2.30 -0.83 5.63
C LEU A 115 3.33 0.25 6.01
N ARG A 116 2.94 1.25 6.80
CA ARG A 116 3.89 2.25 7.33
C ARG A 116 4.99 1.62 8.18
N LYS A 117 4.65 0.67 9.05
CA LYS A 117 5.66 -0.08 9.83
C LYS A 117 6.63 -0.85 8.92
N GLN A 118 6.12 -1.52 7.90
CA GLN A 118 6.95 -2.23 6.93
C GLN A 118 7.86 -1.27 6.14
N LEU A 119 7.32 -0.13 5.70
CA LEU A 119 8.09 0.90 5.02
C LEU A 119 9.24 1.39 5.90
N ASN A 120 8.95 1.75 7.15
CA ASN A 120 9.96 2.25 8.08
C ASN A 120 11.05 1.20 8.37
N ALA A 121 10.67 -0.07 8.53
CA ALA A 121 11.62 -1.17 8.67
C ALA A 121 12.52 -1.33 7.43
N LYS A 122 11.95 -1.21 6.22
CA LYS A 122 12.71 -1.31 4.97
C LYS A 122 13.64 -0.12 4.76
N LEU A 123 13.23 1.09 5.09
CA LEU A 123 14.08 2.29 5.04
C LEU A 123 15.28 2.17 6.01
N ALA A 124 15.04 1.70 7.23
CA ALA A 124 16.10 1.50 8.21
C ALA A 124 17.09 0.41 7.76
N LEU A 125 16.56 -0.70 7.21
CA LEU A 125 17.35 -1.77 6.64
C LEU A 125 18.21 -1.27 5.46
N GLN A 126 17.61 -0.52 4.53
CA GLN A 126 18.32 0.05 3.39
C GLN A 126 19.46 0.95 3.85
N ALA A 127 19.19 1.87 4.78
CA ALA A 127 20.21 2.76 5.32
C ALA A 127 21.38 1.99 5.95
N ARG A 128 21.09 0.94 6.73
CA ARG A 128 22.13 0.06 7.29
C ARG A 128 22.92 -0.64 6.19
N LEU A 129 22.26 -1.25 5.21
CA LEU A 129 22.92 -1.99 4.14
C LEU A 129 23.80 -1.09 3.28
N THR A 130 23.34 0.13 2.97
CA THR A 130 24.15 1.13 2.25
C THR A 130 25.39 1.52 3.06
N ALA A 131 25.26 1.67 4.39
CA ALA A 131 26.40 1.94 5.25
C ALA A 131 27.37 0.75 5.35
N GLU A 132 26.87 -0.49 5.42
CA GLU A 132 27.70 -1.71 5.41
C GLU A 132 28.45 -1.88 4.10
N MET A 133 27.76 -1.70 2.96
CA MET A 133 28.33 -1.82 1.62
C MET A 133 29.48 -0.82 1.39
N ASN A 134 29.32 0.41 1.88
CA ASN A 134 30.32 1.48 1.75
C ASN A 134 31.35 1.48 2.90
N VAL A 135 31.31 0.48 3.80
CA VAL A 135 32.21 0.34 4.96
C VAL A 135 32.28 1.64 5.80
N LEU A 136 31.14 2.31 5.96
CA LEU A 136 31.06 3.58 6.67
C LEU A 136 31.21 3.40 8.18
N ALA A 137 31.57 4.50 8.85
CA ALA A 137 31.71 4.46 10.30
C ALA A 137 30.36 4.47 11.06
N THR A 138 29.35 5.06 10.44
CA THR A 138 28.04 5.32 11.01
C THR A 138 26.96 5.18 9.93
N ILE A 139 25.72 4.94 10.37
CA ILE A 139 24.55 4.90 9.47
C ILE A 139 24.02 6.32 9.30
N ALA A 140 23.81 6.74 8.06
CA ALA A 140 23.05 7.95 7.74
C ALA A 140 21.56 7.58 7.62
N TRP A 141 20.74 8.07 8.55
CA TRP A 141 19.30 7.77 8.56
C TRP A 141 18.53 8.69 7.61
N PRO A 142 17.59 8.16 6.80
CA PRO A 142 16.69 8.96 5.98
C PRO A 142 15.86 9.95 6.80
N HIS A 143 15.57 11.12 6.21
CA HIS A 143 14.80 12.19 6.86
C HIS A 143 13.40 11.72 7.28
N GLU A 144 12.77 10.84 6.51
CA GLU A 144 11.45 10.27 6.80
C GLU A 144 11.43 9.56 8.16
N LEU A 145 12.50 8.83 8.51
CA LEU A 145 12.63 8.16 9.79
C LEU A 145 12.95 9.14 10.92
N LEU A 146 13.80 10.13 10.66
CA LEU A 146 14.18 11.16 11.64
C LEU A 146 12.98 12.03 12.03
N SER A 147 12.10 12.35 11.08
CA SER A 147 10.87 13.11 11.32
C SER A 147 9.88 12.39 12.25
N GLN A 148 10.04 11.08 12.44
CA GLN A 148 9.20 10.23 13.29
C GLN A 148 9.94 9.68 14.51
N ALA A 149 11.16 10.18 14.79
CA ALA A 149 12.04 9.66 15.84
C ALA A 149 11.47 9.81 17.27
N ASP A 150 10.50 10.70 17.46
CA ASP A 150 9.81 10.85 18.74
C ASP A 150 8.98 9.62 19.12
N SER A 151 8.49 8.87 18.12
CA SER A 151 7.74 7.65 18.37
C SER A 151 8.63 6.55 18.96
N SER A 152 8.17 5.93 20.05
CA SER A 152 8.91 4.85 20.74
C SER A 152 9.28 3.70 19.81
N GLN A 153 8.36 3.31 18.92
CA GLN A 153 8.55 2.23 17.94
C GLN A 153 9.70 2.52 16.97
N ILE A 154 9.85 3.75 16.49
CA ILE A 154 10.92 4.11 15.54
C ILE A 154 12.26 4.24 16.26
N ARG A 155 12.26 4.79 17.47
CA ARG A 155 13.46 4.84 18.32
C ARG A 155 14.01 3.44 18.61
N GLU A 156 13.13 2.50 18.93
CA GLU A 156 13.49 1.10 19.15
C GLU A 156 14.05 0.46 17.86
N LEU A 157 13.37 0.64 16.72
CA LEU A 157 13.81 0.16 15.42
C LEU A 157 15.22 0.67 15.06
N ILE A 158 15.45 1.98 15.14
CA ILE A 158 16.75 2.60 14.88
C ILE A 158 17.81 2.06 15.82
N SER A 159 17.50 1.92 17.11
CA SER A 159 18.43 1.39 18.10
C SER A 159 18.82 -0.07 17.81
N CYS A 160 17.86 -0.89 17.37
CA CYS A 160 18.08 -2.29 17.02
C CYS A 160 18.99 -2.41 15.79
N GLU A 161 18.66 -1.71 14.70
CA GLU A 161 19.47 -1.70 13.48
C GLU A 161 20.88 -1.15 13.73
N LYS A 162 21.01 -0.12 14.57
CA LYS A 162 22.31 0.42 15.00
C LYS A 162 23.14 -0.62 15.76
N LYS A 163 22.53 -1.40 16.66
CA LYS A 163 23.21 -2.50 17.38
C LYS A 163 23.68 -3.59 16.41
N ILE A 164 22.83 -4.00 15.47
CA ILE A 164 23.18 -4.99 14.44
C ILE A 164 24.39 -4.52 13.63
N PHE A 165 24.35 -3.27 13.16
CA PHE A 165 25.43 -2.67 12.37
C PHE A 165 26.77 -2.68 13.11
N TYR A 166 26.82 -2.19 14.34
CA TYR A 166 28.08 -2.17 15.09
C TYR A 166 28.58 -3.56 15.44
N SER A 167 27.68 -4.50 15.75
CA SER A 167 28.06 -5.90 15.98
C SER A 167 28.71 -6.52 14.75
N ARG A 168 28.10 -6.35 13.57
CA ARG A 168 28.63 -6.82 12.29
C ARG A 168 29.97 -6.17 11.94
N ARG A 169 30.06 -4.84 12.08
CA ARG A 169 31.30 -4.11 11.83
C ARG A 169 32.42 -4.56 12.75
N LYS A 170 32.13 -4.75 14.05
CA LYS A 170 33.11 -5.26 15.02
C LYS A 170 33.56 -6.69 14.67
N ALA A 171 32.64 -7.55 14.24
CA ALA A 171 32.98 -8.90 13.81
C ALA A 171 33.89 -8.90 12.56
N LEU A 172 33.57 -8.06 11.56
CA LEU A 172 34.40 -7.89 10.37
C LEU A 172 35.79 -7.35 10.73
N GLN A 173 35.86 -6.33 11.57
CA GLN A 173 37.13 -5.78 12.03
C GLN A 173 37.97 -6.83 12.78
N GLY A 174 37.34 -7.61 13.65
CA GLY A 174 38.02 -8.70 14.35
C GLY A 174 38.54 -9.78 13.41
N GLN A 175 37.83 -10.10 12.32
CA GLN A 175 38.31 -11.03 11.29
C GLN A 175 39.54 -10.47 10.55
N VAL A 176 39.52 -9.19 10.17
CA VAL A 176 40.66 -8.51 9.55
C VAL A 176 41.88 -8.51 10.48
N GLU A 177 41.69 -8.19 11.76
CA GLU A 177 42.75 -8.22 12.77
C GLU A 177 43.33 -9.63 12.94
N LEU A 178 42.48 -10.67 12.95
CA LEU A 178 42.91 -12.07 13.01
C LEU A 178 43.75 -12.47 11.78
N TYR A 179 43.30 -12.12 10.57
CA TYR A 179 44.05 -12.42 9.35
C TYR A 179 45.39 -11.68 9.32
N ASN A 180 45.43 -10.41 9.73
CA ASN A 180 46.67 -9.66 9.85
C ASN A 180 47.63 -10.30 10.86
N ALA A 181 47.14 -10.72 12.03
CA ALA A 181 47.95 -11.42 13.01
C ALA A 181 48.52 -12.75 12.45
N ARG A 182 47.71 -13.50 11.70
CA ARG A 182 48.14 -14.74 11.03
C ARG A 182 49.19 -14.48 9.95
N ILE A 183 49.03 -13.43 9.14
CA ILE A 183 50.04 -13.01 8.15
C ILE A 183 51.36 -12.69 8.87
N GLN A 184 51.32 -11.92 9.97
CA GLN A 184 52.52 -11.59 10.74
C GLN A 184 53.21 -12.85 11.31
N GLN A 185 52.45 -13.81 11.82
CA GLN A 185 53.00 -15.09 12.28
C GLN A 185 53.72 -15.85 11.15
N ILE A 186 53.14 -15.89 9.94
CA ILE A 186 53.76 -16.56 8.80
C ILE A 186 55.01 -15.80 8.33
N VAL A 187 55.00 -14.47 8.35
CA VAL A 187 56.21 -13.65 8.05
C VAL A 187 57.35 -14.00 9.01
N GLN A 188 57.09 -14.10 10.32
CA GLN A 188 58.10 -14.52 11.29
C GLN A 188 58.61 -15.94 11.01
N LYS A 189 57.72 -16.87 10.61
CA LYS A 189 58.10 -18.22 10.20
C LYS A 189 59.00 -18.22 8.96
N ILE A 190 58.69 -17.39 7.95
CA ILE A 190 59.51 -17.22 6.75
C ILE A 190 60.91 -16.74 7.12
N ASP A 191 61.02 -15.75 8.01
CA ASP A 191 62.33 -15.23 8.41
C ASP A 191 63.14 -16.26 9.22
N GLY A 192 62.49 -17.07 10.04
CA GLY A 192 63.12 -18.23 10.68
C GLY A 192 63.65 -19.26 9.66
N LEU A 193 62.82 -19.64 8.68
CA LEU A 193 63.20 -20.58 7.62
C LEU A 193 64.34 -20.04 6.74
N LYS A 194 64.37 -18.73 6.44
CA LYS A 194 65.49 -18.11 5.71
C LYS A 194 66.80 -18.23 6.48
N ARG A 195 66.79 -17.98 7.79
CA ARG A 195 67.99 -18.13 8.63
C ARG A 195 68.47 -19.58 8.67
N GLN A 196 67.55 -20.54 8.76
CA GLN A 196 67.87 -21.97 8.69
C GLN A 196 68.48 -22.35 7.34
N LEU A 197 67.90 -21.86 6.24
CA LEU A 197 68.43 -22.07 4.90
C LEU A 197 69.85 -21.50 4.76
N GLN A 198 70.08 -20.27 5.23
CA GLN A 198 71.40 -19.63 5.17
C GLN A 198 72.46 -20.38 6.00
N ALA A 199 72.09 -20.89 7.18
CA ALA A 199 72.98 -21.70 8.00
C ALA A 199 73.32 -23.04 7.31
N GLU A 200 72.32 -23.72 6.74
CA GLU A 200 72.52 -24.97 6.01
C GLU A 200 73.33 -24.74 4.72
N GLU A 201 73.17 -23.60 4.04
CA GLU A 201 74.01 -23.20 2.90
C GLU A 201 75.47 -23.05 3.26
N THR A 202 75.75 -22.47 4.44
CA THR A 202 77.12 -22.34 4.95
C THR A 202 77.71 -23.72 5.26
N ILE A 203 76.94 -24.61 5.91
CA ILE A 203 77.36 -25.99 6.21
C ILE A 203 77.60 -26.79 4.92
N TYR A 204 76.70 -26.67 3.94
CA TYR A 204 76.85 -27.33 2.64
C TYR A 204 78.12 -26.87 1.92
N GLY A 205 78.42 -25.56 1.96
CA GLY A 205 79.65 -24.99 1.41
C GLY A 205 80.91 -25.59 2.03
N THR A 206 81.00 -25.61 3.37
CA THR A 206 82.17 -26.14 4.08
C THR A 206 82.34 -27.65 3.88
N LEU A 207 81.25 -28.42 3.87
CA LEU A 207 81.30 -29.86 3.58
C LEU A 207 81.77 -30.14 2.15
N LYS A 208 81.38 -29.30 1.19
CA LYS A 208 81.79 -29.43 -0.21
C LYS A 208 83.27 -29.09 -0.40
N GLU A 209 83.77 -28.08 0.30
CA GLU A 209 85.20 -27.76 0.35
C GLU A 209 86.02 -28.90 0.96
N GLU A 210 85.59 -29.44 2.10
CA GLU A 210 86.23 -30.59 2.74
C GLU A 210 86.21 -31.82 1.82
N LEU A 211 85.11 -32.06 1.11
CA LEU A 211 84.98 -33.17 0.16
C LEU A 211 85.99 -33.02 -0.97
N SER A 212 86.09 -31.83 -1.57
CA SER A 212 87.05 -31.57 -2.65
C SER A 212 88.50 -31.77 -2.19
N ALA A 213 88.84 -31.35 -0.96
CA ALA A 213 90.16 -31.57 -0.38
C ALA A 213 90.46 -33.06 -0.19
N LYS A 214 89.49 -33.84 0.33
CA LYS A 214 89.65 -35.29 0.55
C LYS A 214 89.67 -36.08 -0.75
N GLU A 215 88.88 -35.71 -1.75
CA GLU A 215 88.92 -36.33 -3.09
C GLU A 215 90.33 -36.24 -3.70
N LYS A 216 90.99 -35.07 -3.62
CA LYS A 216 92.39 -34.91 -4.08
C LYS A 216 93.39 -35.79 -3.33
N LEU A 217 93.17 -36.04 -2.04
CA LEU A 217 94.03 -36.93 -1.24
C LEU A 217 93.78 -38.41 -1.57
N TYR A 218 92.53 -38.77 -1.88
CA TYR A 218 92.16 -40.10 -2.33
C TYR A 218 92.75 -40.44 -3.69
N ASP A 219 92.75 -39.48 -4.63
CA ASP A 219 93.38 -39.66 -5.96
C ASP A 219 94.89 -39.95 -5.84
N LYS A 220 95.54 -39.38 -4.83
CA LYS A 220 96.94 -39.64 -4.48
C LYS A 220 97.14 -40.88 -3.59
N ARG A 221 96.08 -41.64 -3.30
CA ARG A 221 96.04 -42.85 -2.44
C ARG A 221 96.47 -42.63 -0.98
N TYR A 222 96.33 -41.42 -0.44
CA TYR A 222 96.67 -41.13 0.96
C TYR A 222 95.54 -41.39 1.97
N ILE A 223 94.31 -41.58 1.49
CA ILE A 223 93.15 -41.87 2.33
C ILE A 223 92.29 -42.99 1.72
N GLU A 224 91.45 -43.61 2.54
CA GLU A 224 90.51 -44.64 2.08
C GLU A 224 89.27 -44.05 1.39
N LYS A 225 88.68 -44.82 0.46
CA LYS A 225 87.43 -44.47 -0.25
C LYS A 225 86.24 -44.32 0.70
N SER A 226 86.26 -45.05 1.83
CA SER A 226 85.23 -45.03 2.87
C SER A 226 84.95 -43.60 3.36
N HIS A 227 85.98 -42.84 3.68
CA HIS A 227 85.89 -41.45 4.16
C HIS A 227 85.31 -40.50 3.12
N VAL A 228 85.67 -40.65 1.84
CA VAL A 228 85.12 -39.83 0.75
C VAL A 228 83.63 -40.10 0.56
N LEU A 229 83.22 -41.37 0.58
CA LEU A 229 81.81 -41.76 0.43
C LEU A 229 80.94 -41.30 1.61
N GLU A 230 81.48 -41.37 2.83
CA GLU A 230 80.80 -40.84 4.02
C GLU A 230 80.55 -39.33 3.90
N LEU A 231 81.57 -38.57 3.51
CA LEU A 231 81.45 -37.12 3.36
C LEU A 231 80.53 -36.74 2.19
N ARG A 232 80.59 -37.48 1.08
CA ARG A 232 79.65 -37.32 -0.04
C ARG A 232 78.20 -37.55 0.39
N ARG A 233 77.95 -38.53 1.26
CA ARG A 233 76.62 -38.76 1.84
C ARG A 233 76.17 -37.58 2.70
N LYS A 234 77.07 -37.00 3.52
CA LYS A 234 76.78 -35.80 4.33
C LYS A 234 76.42 -34.60 3.45
N VAL A 235 77.15 -34.36 2.36
CA VAL A 235 76.83 -33.30 1.37
C VAL A 235 75.44 -33.53 0.77
N ALA A 236 75.12 -34.75 0.33
CA ALA A 236 73.81 -35.08 -0.24
C ALA A 236 72.65 -34.88 0.76
N VAL A 237 72.86 -35.24 2.03
CA VAL A 237 71.87 -35.01 3.10
C VAL A 237 71.64 -33.51 3.34
N SER A 238 72.72 -32.72 3.37
CA SER A 238 72.64 -31.27 3.55
C SER A 238 71.95 -30.58 2.36
N ASP A 239 72.23 -31.02 1.14
CA ASP A 239 71.54 -30.53 -0.06
C ASP A 239 70.03 -30.82 -0.04
N GLY A 240 69.66 -32.03 0.38
CA GLY A 240 68.26 -32.40 0.61
C GLY A 240 67.56 -31.49 1.62
N LYS A 241 68.24 -31.13 2.72
CA LYS A 241 67.71 -30.16 3.70
C LYS A 241 67.51 -28.78 3.13
N ARG A 242 68.46 -28.27 2.33
CA ARG A 242 68.29 -26.99 1.63
C ARG A 242 67.05 -27.01 0.75
N GLY A 243 66.87 -28.06 -0.04
CA GLY A 243 65.66 -28.27 -0.85
C GLY A 243 64.37 -28.25 -0.02
N MET A 244 64.35 -28.94 1.12
CA MET A 244 63.20 -28.92 2.04
C MET A 244 62.90 -27.53 2.58
N TYR A 245 63.91 -26.74 2.97
CA TYR A 245 63.72 -25.37 3.45
C TYR A 245 63.21 -24.43 2.35
N VAL A 246 63.73 -24.55 1.12
CA VAL A 246 63.25 -23.80 -0.04
C VAL A 246 61.79 -24.14 -0.34
N GLY A 247 61.41 -25.42 -0.32
CA GLY A 247 60.02 -25.86 -0.47
C GLY A 247 59.12 -25.29 0.62
N SER A 248 59.53 -25.39 1.88
CA SER A 248 58.79 -24.83 3.03
C SER A 248 58.62 -23.31 2.96
N LEU A 249 59.62 -22.60 2.43
CA LEU A 249 59.55 -21.15 2.17
C LEU A 249 58.54 -20.82 1.08
N ALA A 250 58.49 -21.61 0.00
CA ALA A 250 57.51 -21.45 -1.07
C ALA A 250 56.08 -21.65 -0.54
N GLU A 251 55.83 -22.73 0.21
CA GLU A 251 54.53 -22.99 0.83
C GLU A 251 54.09 -21.89 1.80
N ALA A 252 55.03 -21.35 2.59
CA ALA A 252 54.72 -20.27 3.52
C ALA A 252 54.37 -18.96 2.79
N ARG A 253 55.04 -18.67 1.66
CA ARG A 253 54.72 -17.50 0.82
C ARG A 253 53.36 -17.65 0.14
N GLU A 254 53.04 -18.85 -0.33
CA GLU A 254 51.73 -19.16 -0.91
C GLU A 254 50.61 -18.94 0.10
N LYS A 255 50.77 -19.44 1.34
CA LYS A 255 49.82 -19.19 2.44
C LYS A 255 49.62 -17.70 2.76
N ILE A 256 50.62 -16.84 2.54
CA ILE A 256 50.43 -15.38 2.68
C ILE A 256 49.61 -14.84 1.51
N ALA A 257 49.83 -15.32 0.29
CA ALA A 257 49.07 -14.90 -0.88
C ALA A 257 47.59 -15.31 -0.77
N GLU A 258 47.28 -16.47 -0.21
CA GLU A 258 45.90 -16.92 0.05
C GLU A 258 45.16 -16.06 1.09
N LEU A 259 45.89 -15.40 2.00
CA LEU A 259 45.31 -14.61 3.09
C LEU A 259 45.19 -13.11 2.76
N LYS A 260 45.69 -12.67 1.60
CA LYS A 260 45.63 -11.28 1.12
C LYS A 260 44.46 -11.09 0.16
#